data_AF-A0A316SHF7-F1
#
_entry.id   AF-A0A316SHF7-F1
#
_cell.length_a   1.000
_cell.length_b   1.000
_cell.length_c   1.000
_cell.angle_alpha   90.00
_cell.angle_beta   90.00
_cell.angle_gamma   90.00
#
_symmetry.space_group_name_H-M   'P 1'
#
loop_
_entity.id
_entity.type
_entity.pdbx_description
1 polymer ?
#
loop_
_entity_poly.entity_id
_entity_poly.type
_entity_poly.pdbx_seq_one_letter_code
_entity_poly.pdbx_strand_id
1 'polypeptide(L)'
;MDYIMTSEAIKWNFSSYTDNKGRTYIISYYNRWDPVKKQSRVAKRIHVGRLNSDTGEVSLSKSFLEANPNYVGEHVFYECNALVIRTEADAETIKQEAQKDLDWRCDCVSFGLTYACWEVAKKSGILFNLKSVFGEEIGTELLRLAIYQLCSHSMAMQNYEDWLAMNYLPEASPLSSQKISTILAKV
;
A
#
# COMPACT_ATOMS: atom_id res chain seq x y z
N MET A 1 -50.43 8.82 -18.16
CA MET A 1 -49.29 8.11 -18.79
C MET A 1 -48.36 7.75 -17.67
N ASP A 2 -48.53 6.55 -17.13
CA ASP A 2 -47.73 6.08 -15.99
C ASP A 2 -46.35 5.69 -16.49
N TYR A 3 -45.34 6.43 -16.04
CA TYR A 3 -43.95 6.17 -16.36
C TYR A 3 -43.49 4.95 -15.55
N ILE A 4 -43.38 3.80 -16.20
CA ILE A 4 -42.81 2.59 -15.62
C ILE A 4 -41.31 2.85 -15.41
N MET A 5 -40.94 3.27 -14.20
CA MET A 5 -39.56 3.27 -13.75
C MET A 5 -39.09 1.82 -13.67
N THR A 6 -38.35 1.38 -14.68
CA THR A 6 -37.53 0.17 -14.61
C THR A 6 -36.66 0.27 -13.37
N SER A 7 -36.69 -0.74 -12.50
CA SER A 7 -35.92 -0.73 -11.26
C SER A 7 -34.42 -0.75 -11.59
N GLU A 8 -33.79 0.42 -11.63
CA GLU A 8 -32.34 0.52 -11.69
C GLU A 8 -31.77 -0.27 -10.50
N ALA A 9 -30.85 -1.19 -10.80
CA ALA A 9 -30.14 -1.95 -9.78
C ALA A 9 -29.50 -0.96 -8.80
N ILE A 10 -29.80 -1.11 -7.52
CA ILE A 10 -29.32 -0.21 -6.47
C ILE A 10 -27.79 -0.28 -6.44
N LYS A 11 -27.13 0.85 -6.75
CA LYS A 11 -25.67 0.97 -6.62
C LYS A 11 -25.29 1.17 -5.16
N TRP A 12 -24.75 0.12 -4.56
CA TRP A 12 -24.14 0.17 -3.24
C TRP A 12 -22.74 0.78 -3.33
N ASN A 13 -22.41 1.62 -2.35
CA ASN A 13 -21.11 2.24 -2.15
C ASN A 13 -20.54 1.76 -0.82
N PHE A 14 -19.24 1.84 -0.64
CA PHE A 14 -18.58 1.51 0.61
C PHE A 14 -17.90 2.73 1.21
N SER A 15 -17.84 2.76 2.54
CA SER A 15 -17.06 3.75 3.29
C SER A 15 -16.57 3.13 4.58
N SER A 16 -15.46 3.63 5.11
CA SER A 16 -14.99 3.31 6.45
C SER A 16 -15.56 4.28 7.49
N TYR A 17 -15.69 3.82 8.74
CA TYR A 17 -15.84 4.68 9.91
C TYR A 17 -14.99 4.14 11.06
N THR A 18 -14.39 5.04 11.83
CA THR A 18 -13.59 4.69 13.01
C THR A 18 -14.35 5.04 14.27
N ASP A 19 -14.43 4.11 15.21
CA ASP A 19 -15.09 4.33 16.49
C ASP A 19 -14.17 5.07 17.49
N ASN A 20 -14.72 5.46 18.64
CA ASN A 20 -13.97 6.16 19.69
C ASN A 20 -12.88 5.29 20.36
N LYS A 21 -12.84 3.98 20.06
CA LYS A 21 -11.82 3.04 20.53
C LYS A 21 -10.76 2.77 19.46
N GLY A 22 -10.74 3.56 18.37
CA GLY A 22 -9.80 3.43 17.27
C GLY A 22 -10.06 2.25 16.33
N ARG A 23 -11.20 1.56 16.45
CA ARG A 23 -11.53 0.42 15.58
C ARG A 23 -12.21 0.92 14.32
N THR A 24 -11.69 0.52 13.17
CA THR A 24 -12.25 0.89 11.86
C THR A 24 -13.15 -0.22 11.32
N TYR A 25 -14.29 0.17 10.77
CA TYR A 25 -15.30 -0.71 10.21
C TYR A 25 -15.69 -0.26 8.81
N ILE A 26 -16.05 -1.21 7.96
CA ILE A 26 -16.59 -0.94 6.64
C ILE A 26 -18.11 -1.00 6.70
N ILE A 27 -18.75 0.00 6.10
CA ILE A 27 -20.19 0.05 5.88
C ILE A 27 -20.49 0.14 4.39
N SER A 28 -21.54 -0.55 3.97
CA SER A 28 -22.10 -0.42 2.64
C SER A 28 -23.37 0.42 2.72
N TYR A 29 -23.54 1.36 1.80
CA TYR A 29 -24.69 2.24 1.78
C TYR A 29 -25.08 2.64 0.37
N TYR A 30 -26.32 3.04 0.21
CA TYR A 30 -26.75 3.73 -1.00
C TYR A 30 -27.62 4.92 -0.63
N ASN A 31 -27.64 5.90 -1.53
CA ASN A 31 -28.39 7.12 -1.35
C ASN A 31 -29.63 7.11 -2.23
N ARG A 32 -30.67 7.82 -1.80
CA ARG A 32 -31.81 8.19 -2.62
C ARG A 32 -32.01 9.70 -2.54
N TRP A 33 -32.49 10.27 -3.64
CA TRP A 33 -32.86 11.68 -3.68
C TRP A 33 -34.12 11.91 -2.83
N ASP A 34 -34.06 12.87 -1.91
CA ASP A 34 -35.23 13.38 -1.18
C ASP A 34 -35.80 14.60 -1.94
N PRO A 35 -36.95 14.46 -2.61
CA PRO A 35 -37.52 15.53 -3.43
C PRO A 35 -38.04 16.71 -2.60
N VAL A 36 -38.43 16.48 -1.34
CA VAL A 36 -38.94 17.52 -0.44
C VAL A 36 -37.78 18.38 0.07
N LYS A 37 -36.73 17.73 0.56
CA LYS A 37 -35.55 18.41 1.10
C LYS A 37 -34.51 18.78 0.04
N LYS A 38 -34.78 18.46 -1.23
CA LYS A 38 -33.94 18.71 -2.41
C LYS A 38 -32.47 18.32 -2.19
N GLN A 39 -32.24 17.14 -1.61
CA GLN A 39 -30.88 16.66 -1.35
C GLN A 39 -30.79 15.14 -1.34
N SER A 40 -29.59 14.63 -1.60
CA SER A 40 -29.30 13.20 -1.47
C SER A 40 -29.24 12.79 0.01
N ARG A 41 -29.93 11.69 0.36
CA ARG A 41 -29.94 11.14 1.72
C ARG A 41 -29.62 9.65 1.68
N VAL A 42 -28.92 9.17 2.71
CA VAL A 42 -28.65 7.74 2.85
C VAL A 42 -29.96 7.01 3.07
N ALA A 43 -30.29 6.09 2.17
CA ALA A 43 -31.53 5.33 2.23
C ALA A 43 -31.38 4.07 3.08
N LYS A 44 -30.23 3.38 2.99
CA LYS A 44 -29.91 2.23 3.83
C LYS A 44 -28.41 2.15 4.07
N ARG A 45 -28.04 1.64 5.24
CA ARG A 45 -26.67 1.25 5.61
C ARG A 45 -26.67 -0.22 6.03
N ILE A 46 -25.62 -0.93 5.68
CA ILE A 46 -25.35 -2.31 6.07
C ILE A 46 -23.94 -2.34 6.64
N HIS A 47 -23.78 -2.95 7.81
CA HIS A 47 -22.47 -3.21 8.37
C HIS A 47 -21.80 -4.35 7.59
N VAL A 48 -20.62 -4.11 7.02
CA VAL A 48 -19.91 -5.10 6.21
C VAL A 48 -19.01 -5.94 7.09
N GLY A 49 -18.14 -5.30 7.88
CA GLY A 49 -17.12 -5.98 8.66
C GLY A 49 -16.13 -5.02 9.30
N ARG A 50 -15.15 -5.58 10.01
CA ARG A 50 -14.06 -4.82 10.65
C ARG A 50 -12.88 -4.72 9.69
N LEU A 51 -12.33 -3.52 9.52
CA LEU A 51 -11.11 -3.29 8.75
C LEU A 51 -9.89 -3.50 9.64
N ASN A 52 -8.92 -4.28 9.16
CA ASN A 52 -7.56 -4.24 9.67
C ASN A 52 -6.85 -3.03 9.05
N SER A 53 -6.44 -2.05 9.88
CA SER A 53 -5.80 -0.82 9.40
C SER A 53 -4.44 -1.07 8.75
N ASP A 54 -3.76 -2.12 9.18
CA ASP A 54 -2.36 -2.36 8.84
C ASP A 54 -2.27 -3.12 7.52
N THR A 55 -3.20 -4.06 7.29
CA THR A 55 -3.23 -4.88 6.07
C THR A 55 -4.28 -4.43 5.05
N GLY A 56 -5.29 -3.66 5.46
CA GLY A 56 -6.45 -3.33 4.62
C GLY A 56 -7.44 -4.48 4.43
N GLU A 57 -7.21 -5.65 5.05
CA GLU A 57 -8.09 -6.81 5.00
C GLU A 57 -9.34 -6.57 5.86
N VAL A 58 -10.51 -7.03 5.38
CA VAL A 58 -11.80 -6.86 6.03
C VAL A 58 -12.28 -8.19 6.60
N SER A 59 -12.40 -8.26 7.92
CA SER A 59 -13.10 -9.36 8.59
C SER A 59 -14.61 -9.19 8.41
N LEU A 60 -15.17 -9.85 7.38
CA LEU A 60 -16.58 -9.76 7.03
C LEU A 60 -17.49 -10.32 8.14
N SER A 61 -18.59 -9.61 8.40
CA SER A 61 -19.59 -10.03 9.39
C SER A 61 -20.46 -11.15 8.85
N LYS A 62 -20.94 -12.01 9.76
CA LYS A 62 -21.78 -13.17 9.43
C LYS A 62 -23.02 -12.78 8.59
N SER A 63 -23.72 -11.72 8.98
CA SER A 63 -24.91 -11.24 8.28
C SER A 63 -24.61 -10.72 6.87
N PHE A 64 -23.43 -10.13 6.65
CA PHE A 64 -23.01 -9.69 5.33
C PHE A 64 -22.69 -10.88 4.41
N LEU A 65 -22.02 -11.91 4.94
CA LEU A 65 -21.70 -13.15 4.21
C LEU A 65 -22.95 -13.95 3.83
N GLU A 66 -23.94 -14.03 4.73
CA GLU A 66 -25.24 -14.66 4.43
C GLU A 66 -25.94 -14.01 3.22
N ALA A 67 -25.81 -12.69 3.08
CA ALA A 67 -26.37 -11.93 1.96
C ALA A 67 -25.46 -11.90 0.72
N ASN A 68 -24.17 -12.20 0.88
CA ASN A 68 -23.17 -12.15 -0.20
C ASN A 68 -22.27 -13.40 -0.15
N PRO A 69 -22.79 -14.58 -0.55
CA PRO A 69 -22.06 -15.84 -0.44
C PRO A 69 -20.73 -15.89 -1.23
N ASN A 70 -20.58 -15.04 -2.25
CA ASN A 70 -19.39 -14.97 -3.09
C ASN A 70 -18.11 -14.57 -2.34
N TYR A 71 -18.22 -14.03 -1.11
CA TYR A 71 -17.08 -13.66 -0.29
C TYR A 71 -16.73 -14.71 0.78
N VAL A 72 -17.48 -15.82 0.85
CA VAL A 72 -17.25 -16.84 1.88
C VAL A 72 -15.94 -17.57 1.59
N GLY A 73 -15.01 -17.50 2.54
CA GLY A 73 -13.69 -18.13 2.42
C GLY A 73 -12.66 -17.30 1.63
N GLU A 74 -13.05 -16.12 1.15
CA GLU A 74 -12.17 -15.25 0.35
C GLU A 74 -11.38 -14.25 1.21
N HIS A 75 -10.22 -13.83 0.72
CA HIS A 75 -9.46 -12.72 1.29
C HIS A 75 -9.94 -11.39 0.73
N VAL A 76 -10.75 -10.68 1.51
CA VAL A 76 -11.43 -9.45 1.07
C VAL A 76 -10.72 -8.22 1.63
N PHE A 77 -10.28 -7.34 0.75
CA PHE A 77 -9.60 -6.09 1.07
C PHE A 77 -10.48 -4.88 0.75
N TYR A 78 -10.25 -3.78 1.46
CA TYR A 78 -10.91 -2.51 1.20
C TYR A 78 -9.96 -1.53 0.50
N GLU A 79 -10.20 -1.30 -0.79
CA GLU A 79 -9.34 -0.48 -1.65
C GLU A 79 -10.20 0.45 -2.50
N CYS A 80 -9.80 1.72 -2.64
CA CYS A 80 -10.49 2.68 -3.51
C CYS A 80 -12.03 2.74 -3.32
N ASN A 81 -12.51 2.65 -2.08
CA ASN A 81 -13.94 2.60 -1.73
C ASN A 81 -14.71 1.39 -2.30
N ALA A 82 -14.02 0.28 -2.51
CA ALA A 82 -14.58 -0.98 -2.98
C ALA A 82 -14.03 -2.18 -2.19
N LEU A 83 -14.76 -3.31 -2.24
CA LEU A 83 -14.26 -4.59 -1.76
C LEU A 83 -13.57 -5.33 -2.91
N VAL A 84 -12.34 -5.76 -2.70
CA VAL A 84 -11.49 -6.45 -3.68
C VAL A 84 -11.11 -7.81 -3.10
N ILE A 85 -11.30 -8.88 -3.88
CA ILE A 85 -10.81 -10.20 -3.50
C ILE A 85 -9.36 -10.32 -3.99
N ARG A 86 -8.47 -10.73 -3.10
CA ARG A 86 -7.06 -10.98 -3.38
C ARG A 86 -6.76 -12.48 -3.26
N THR A 87 -5.72 -12.94 -3.94
CA THR A 87 -5.27 -14.32 -3.80
C THR A 87 -4.65 -14.54 -2.41
N GLU A 88 -4.54 -15.79 -1.96
CA GLU A 88 -3.87 -16.11 -0.70
C GLU A 88 -2.40 -15.65 -0.70
N ALA A 89 -1.70 -15.78 -1.83
CA ALA A 89 -0.31 -15.34 -1.97
C ALA A 89 -0.17 -13.80 -1.86
N ASP A 90 -1.09 -13.04 -2.46
CA ASP A 90 -1.13 -11.59 -2.32
C ASP A 90 -1.43 -11.19 -0.87
N ALA A 91 -2.42 -11.84 -0.25
CA ALA A 91 -2.81 -11.55 1.13
C ALA A 91 -1.65 -11.81 2.11
N GLU A 92 -0.90 -12.89 1.90
CA GLU A 92 0.28 -13.22 2.70
C GLU A 92 1.42 -12.20 2.47
N THR A 93 1.64 -11.77 1.23
CA THR A 93 2.62 -10.73 0.91
C THR A 93 2.28 -9.41 1.62
N ILE A 94 1.01 -9.00 1.59
CA ILE A 94 0.54 -7.79 2.28
C ILE A 94 0.71 -7.91 3.79
N LYS A 95 0.42 -9.08 4.37
CA LYS A 95 0.63 -9.33 5.81
C LYS A 95 2.10 -9.22 6.20
N GLN A 96 3.00 -9.75 5.37
CA GLN A 96 4.44 -9.64 5.59
C GLN A 96 4.92 -8.19 5.45
N GLU A 97 4.37 -7.43 4.50
CA GLU A 97 4.67 -6.01 4.34
C GLU A 97 4.17 -5.16 5.52
N ALA A 98 2.97 -5.42 6.03
CA ALA A 98 2.41 -4.74 7.19
C ALA A 98 3.22 -4.99 8.49
N GLN A 99 3.98 -6.08 8.55
CA GLN A 99 4.87 -6.38 9.68
C GLN A 99 6.24 -5.70 9.58
N LYS A 100 6.58 -5.10 8.43
CA LYS A 100 7.86 -4.42 8.29
C LYS A 100 7.87 -3.16 9.14
N ASP A 101 8.92 -3.01 9.94
CA ASP A 101 9.18 -1.78 10.67
C ASP A 101 9.57 -0.67 9.67
N LEU A 102 8.69 0.31 9.55
CA LEU A 102 8.82 1.47 8.69
C LEU A 102 8.79 2.77 9.50
N ASP A 103 9.03 2.72 10.82
CA ASP A 103 9.04 3.91 11.70
C ASP A 103 10.09 4.95 11.27
N TRP A 104 11.12 4.51 10.55
CA TRP A 104 12.17 5.36 9.98
C TRP A 104 11.75 6.08 8.69
N ARG A 105 10.61 5.72 8.06
CA ARG A 105 10.14 6.34 6.81
C ARG A 105 9.21 7.52 7.06
N CYS A 106 9.25 8.49 6.15
CA CYS A 106 8.26 9.56 6.08
C CYS A 106 6.98 9.07 5.39
N ASP A 107 5.82 9.62 5.77
CA ASP A 107 4.52 9.35 5.14
C ASP A 107 4.49 9.68 3.63
N CYS A 108 5.37 10.58 3.19
CA CYS A 108 5.47 11.02 1.80
C CYS A 108 6.79 10.58 1.17
N VAL A 109 6.78 9.42 0.51
CA VAL A 109 7.96 8.86 -0.17
C VAL A 109 7.96 9.21 -1.65
N SER A 110 9.11 9.69 -2.15
CA SER A 110 9.37 9.90 -3.57
C SER A 110 9.78 8.59 -4.25
N PHE A 111 9.10 8.23 -5.34
CA PHE A 111 9.36 6.98 -6.08
C PHE A 111 10.01 7.20 -7.44
N GLY A 112 9.63 8.26 -8.16
CA GLY A 112 9.81 8.34 -9.61
C GLY A 112 11.25 8.17 -10.09
N LEU A 113 12.15 9.02 -9.60
CA LEU A 113 13.55 9.03 -10.04
C LEU A 113 14.30 7.78 -9.58
N THR A 114 14.20 7.42 -8.29
CA THR A 114 14.94 6.29 -7.72
C THR A 114 14.48 4.96 -8.30
N TYR A 115 13.18 4.77 -8.51
CA TYR A 115 12.64 3.59 -9.18
C TYR A 115 13.12 3.49 -10.63
N ALA A 116 13.11 4.60 -11.37
CA ALA A 116 13.61 4.62 -12.74
C ALA A 116 15.10 4.25 -12.82
N CYS A 117 15.94 4.83 -11.95
CA CYS A 117 17.36 4.50 -11.87
C CYS A 117 17.58 3.01 -11.53
N TRP A 118 16.81 2.48 -10.58
CA TRP A 118 16.89 1.06 -10.21
C TRP A 118 16.54 0.14 -11.38
N GLU A 119 15.40 0.36 -12.03
CA GLU A 119 14.95 -0.46 -13.15
C GLU A 119 15.89 -0.38 -14.35
N VAL A 120 16.46 0.80 -14.62
CA VAL A 120 17.50 0.95 -15.66
C VAL A 120 18.74 0.13 -15.30
N ALA A 121 19.24 0.22 -14.06
CA ALA A 121 20.40 -0.54 -13.62
C ALA A 121 20.16 -2.06 -13.61
N LYS A 122 18.94 -2.49 -13.32
CA LYS A 122 18.53 -3.89 -13.42
C LYS A 122 18.51 -4.36 -14.87
N LYS A 123 17.86 -3.61 -15.77
CA LYS A 123 17.70 -3.96 -17.19
C LYS A 123 19.02 -3.91 -17.98
N SER A 124 19.93 -3.00 -17.61
CA SER A 124 21.25 -2.89 -18.24
C SER A 124 22.28 -3.91 -17.72
N GLY A 125 21.91 -4.72 -16.71
CA GLY A 125 22.80 -5.71 -16.11
C GLY A 125 23.78 -5.13 -15.09
N ILE A 126 23.70 -3.84 -14.75
CA ILE A 126 24.55 -3.22 -13.72
C ILE A 126 24.31 -3.91 -12.36
N LEU A 127 23.05 -4.09 -11.96
CA LEU A 127 22.74 -4.76 -10.69
C LEU A 127 23.27 -6.20 -10.67
N PHE A 128 23.13 -6.93 -11.79
CA PHE A 128 23.65 -8.28 -11.92
C PHE A 128 25.17 -8.32 -11.78
N ASN A 129 25.89 -7.43 -12.47
CA ASN A 129 27.35 -7.36 -12.41
C ASN A 129 27.85 -6.99 -11.01
N LEU A 130 27.22 -6.02 -10.34
CA LEU A 130 27.55 -5.65 -8.97
C LEU A 130 27.38 -6.84 -8.02
N LYS A 131 26.25 -7.56 -8.11
CA LYS A 131 26.01 -8.77 -7.32
C LYS A 131 27.00 -9.89 -7.64
N SER A 132 27.38 -10.06 -8.90
CA SER A 132 28.32 -11.09 -9.33
C SER A 132 29.74 -10.84 -8.82
N VAL A 133 30.16 -9.57 -8.68
CA VAL A 133 31.53 -9.23 -8.26
C VAL A 133 31.63 -9.11 -6.73
N PHE A 134 30.66 -8.44 -6.10
CA PHE A 134 30.73 -8.10 -4.66
C PHE A 134 29.85 -8.98 -3.78
N GLY A 135 29.09 -9.90 -4.36
CA GLY A 135 28.08 -10.70 -3.67
C GLY A 135 26.72 -10.02 -3.61
N GLU A 136 25.68 -10.81 -3.29
CA GLU A 136 24.28 -10.39 -3.35
C GLU A 136 23.99 -9.16 -2.48
N GLU A 137 24.36 -9.20 -1.20
CA GLU A 137 24.08 -8.12 -0.24
C GLU A 137 24.83 -6.84 -0.62
N ILE A 138 26.16 -6.92 -0.72
CA ILE A 138 27.02 -5.75 -0.94
C ILE A 138 26.79 -5.15 -2.32
N GLY A 139 26.66 -5.98 -3.36
CA GLY A 139 26.37 -5.52 -4.72
C GLY A 139 25.03 -4.76 -4.80
N THR A 140 24.02 -5.20 -4.04
CA THR A 140 22.73 -4.50 -3.95
C THR A 140 22.88 -3.16 -3.23
N GLU A 141 23.58 -3.12 -2.09
CA GLU A 141 23.79 -1.87 -1.35
C GLU A 141 24.64 -0.86 -2.14
N LEU A 142 25.64 -1.33 -2.90
CA LEU A 142 26.42 -0.47 -3.78
C LEU A 142 25.55 0.22 -4.82
N LEU A 143 24.56 -0.48 -5.40
CA LEU A 143 23.62 0.16 -6.31
C LEU A 143 22.75 1.20 -5.59
N ARG A 144 22.25 0.90 -4.39
CA ARG A 144 21.45 1.86 -3.59
C ARG A 144 22.24 3.13 -3.28
N LEU A 145 23.50 2.99 -2.85
CA LEU A 145 24.40 4.10 -2.58
C LEU A 145 24.75 4.89 -3.86
N ALA A 146 24.93 4.21 -5.00
CA ALA A 146 25.16 4.89 -6.28
C ALA A 146 23.92 5.71 -6.73
N ILE A 147 22.71 5.15 -6.56
CA ILE A 147 21.47 5.88 -6.85
C ILE A 147 21.32 7.07 -5.90
N TYR A 148 21.64 6.90 -4.62
CA TYR A 148 21.69 8.01 -3.67
C TYR A 148 22.64 9.12 -4.14
N GLN A 149 23.89 8.79 -4.52
CA GLN A 149 24.83 9.79 -5.03
C GLN A 149 24.31 10.50 -6.28
N LEU A 150 23.61 9.79 -7.16
CA LEU A 150 23.06 10.36 -8.39
C LEU A 150 21.87 11.30 -8.11
N CYS A 151 21.02 10.95 -7.15
CA CYS A 151 19.74 11.61 -6.91
C CYS A 151 19.79 12.65 -5.79
N SER A 152 20.80 12.59 -4.93
CA SER A 152 20.97 13.55 -3.84
C SER A 152 21.78 14.75 -4.30
N HIS A 153 21.43 15.93 -3.79
CA HIS A 153 22.20 17.16 -3.99
C HIS A 153 23.46 17.21 -3.10
N SER A 154 23.69 16.17 -2.30
CA SER A 154 24.72 16.10 -1.25
C SER A 154 25.59 14.87 -1.48
N MET A 155 26.88 15.07 -1.73
CA MET A 155 27.83 13.95 -1.85
C MET A 155 28.20 13.31 -0.50
N ALA A 156 27.74 13.86 0.62
CA ALA A 156 28.07 13.34 1.95
C ALA A 156 27.26 12.06 2.24
N MET A 157 27.96 10.95 2.46
CA MET A 157 27.35 9.64 2.74
C MET A 157 26.57 9.58 4.06
N GLN A 158 26.90 10.44 5.02
CA GLN A 158 26.21 10.49 6.32
C GLN A 158 24.72 10.84 6.20
N ASN A 159 24.31 11.53 5.13
CA ASN A 159 22.92 11.93 4.91
C ASN A 159 22.08 10.84 4.22
N TYR A 160 22.65 9.67 3.94
CA TYR A 160 21.95 8.58 3.25
C TYR A 160 20.69 8.13 4.00
N GLU A 161 20.79 7.97 5.33
CA GLU A 161 19.69 7.54 6.18
C GLU A 161 18.50 8.51 6.12
N ASP A 162 18.73 9.81 6.34
CA ASP A 162 17.71 10.84 6.24
C ASP A 162 17.11 10.94 4.84
N TRP A 163 17.95 10.80 3.80
CA TRP A 163 17.49 10.81 2.42
C TRP A 163 16.62 9.59 2.09
N LEU A 164 17.00 8.40 2.57
CA LEU A 164 16.28 7.17 2.34
C LEU A 164 14.89 7.20 2.98
N ALA A 165 14.73 7.85 4.13
CA ALA A 165 13.43 8.02 4.79
C ALA A 165 12.38 8.68 3.87
N MET A 166 12.82 9.50 2.91
CA MET A 166 11.96 10.22 1.96
C MET A 166 11.95 9.63 0.55
N ASN A 167 12.78 8.62 0.25
CA ASN A 167 12.97 8.11 -1.11
C ASN A 167 12.86 6.59 -1.16
N TYR A 168 12.07 6.08 -2.11
CA TYR A 168 11.88 4.64 -2.27
C TYR A 168 13.11 4.00 -2.92
N LEU A 169 13.63 2.95 -2.29
CA LEU A 169 14.51 1.98 -2.92
C LEU A 169 14.02 0.56 -2.58
N PRO A 170 14.09 -0.40 -3.52
CA PRO A 170 13.64 -1.77 -3.30
C PRO A 170 14.36 -2.43 -2.13
N GLU A 171 13.60 -2.97 -1.18
CA GLU A 171 14.07 -3.71 0.00
C GLU A 171 15.17 -3.00 0.80
N ALA A 172 15.21 -1.67 0.74
CA ALA A 172 16.21 -0.88 1.43
C ALA A 172 15.84 -0.65 2.90
N SER A 173 16.86 -0.69 3.75
CA SER A 173 16.82 -0.25 5.13
C SER A 173 17.88 0.83 5.40
N PRO A 174 17.72 1.66 6.44
CA PRO A 174 18.73 2.62 6.85
C PRO A 174 20.10 1.98 7.07
N LEU A 175 21.14 2.67 6.64
CA LEU A 175 22.52 2.24 6.84
C LEU A 175 23.24 3.30 7.69
N SER A 176 23.89 2.84 8.76
CA SER A 176 24.77 3.71 9.54
C SER A 176 26.01 4.10 8.75
N SER A 177 26.58 5.27 9.06
CA SER A 177 27.83 5.74 8.43
C SER A 177 28.97 4.72 8.50
N GLN A 178 29.08 3.96 9.60
CA GLN A 178 30.09 2.90 9.73
C GLN A 178 29.83 1.70 8.80
N LYS A 179 28.56 1.33 8.61
CA LYS A 179 28.18 0.28 7.66
C LYS A 179 28.48 0.72 6.22
N ILE A 180 28.18 1.97 5.88
CA ILE A 180 28.51 2.55 4.57
C ILE A 180 30.04 2.51 4.33
N SER A 181 30.85 2.96 5.29
CA SER A 181 32.32 2.89 5.19
C SER A 181 32.83 1.46 4.98
N THR A 182 32.25 0.48 5.69
CA THR A 182 32.59 -0.94 5.53
C THR A 182 32.25 -1.47 4.13
N ILE A 183 31.12 -1.06 3.57
CA ILE A 183 30.70 -1.42 2.20
C ILE A 183 31.68 -0.82 1.18
N LEU A 184 31.97 0.47 1.30
CA LEU A 184 32.84 1.18 0.36
C LEU A 184 34.30 0.71 0.42
N ALA A 185 34.78 0.21 1.56
CA ALA A 185 36.11 -0.37 1.69
C ALA A 185 36.31 -1.69 0.91
N LYS A 186 35.23 -2.28 0.36
CA LYS A 186 35.28 -3.51 -0.45
C LYS A 186 35.36 -3.26 -1.96
N VAL A 187 35.29 -1.99 -2.38
CA VAL A 187 35.42 -1.54 -3.77
C VAL A 187 36.82 -1.00 -3.99
#